data_AF-A0A5B2VNY1-F1
#
_entry.id   AF-A0A5B2VNY1-F1
#
_cell.length_a   1.000
_cell.length_b   1.000
_cell.length_c   1.000
_cell.angle_alpha   90.00
_cell.angle_beta   90.00
_cell.angle_gamma   90.00
#
_symmetry.space_group_name_H-M   'P 1'
#
loop_
_entity.id
_entity.type
_entity.pdbx_description
1 polymer ?
#
loop_
_entity_poly.entity_id
_entity_poly.type
_entity_poly.pdbx_seq_one_letter_code
_entity_poly.pdbx_strand_id
1 'polypeptide(L)'
;MQCYSCNTTLNRRNKSIEHIIPNAIGGKRKAYNLLCKTCNEAFGQTIDNVLAAQLGRFGYLLNIPLDRGTHPATAPTQTPWVNPTHPAYYRAIAKICLNYYLSKGYPRQYCEQVKAFVKGEHTKPVAFYYFPDHIVPETEEVSHIIHLHGNNKTGVLYAYIELFNMQQLVVIFSMAYEGEDIDVTYCRDVVKGEERTASIRLGLTRQQLESLPSSSTAMEERMSLRYQRLLTIIADKQRRN
;
A
#
# COMPACT_ATOMS: atom_id res chain seq x y z
N MET A 1 -6.36 20.23 -12.74
CA MET A 1 -5.73 19.21 -11.86
C MET A 1 -4.23 19.20 -12.12
N GLN A 2 -3.41 19.15 -11.07
CA GLN A 2 -1.94 19.16 -11.17
C GLN A 2 -1.36 17.79 -10.80
N CYS A 3 -0.23 17.43 -11.42
CA CYS A 3 0.59 16.29 -11.02
C CYS A 3 1.00 16.48 -9.56
N TYR A 4 0.68 15.53 -8.67
CA TYR A 4 1.03 15.71 -7.26
C TYR A 4 2.54 15.70 -7.04
N SER A 5 3.35 15.14 -7.94
CA SER A 5 4.80 15.04 -7.75
C SER A 5 5.56 16.29 -8.22
N CYS A 6 5.21 16.85 -9.38
CA CYS A 6 5.95 17.95 -10.02
C CYS A 6 5.11 19.23 -10.24
N ASN A 7 3.86 19.25 -9.77
CA ASN A 7 2.90 20.36 -9.92
C ASN A 7 2.56 20.78 -11.36
N THR A 8 3.09 20.10 -12.39
CA THR A 8 2.73 20.37 -13.79
C THR A 8 1.23 20.14 -14.01
N THR A 9 0.59 21.07 -14.73
CA THR A 9 -0.83 20.95 -15.11
C THR A 9 -1.07 19.71 -15.99
N LEU A 10 -2.03 18.88 -15.58
CA LEU A 10 -2.38 17.67 -16.31
C LEU A 10 -3.37 17.97 -17.43
N ASN A 11 -3.10 17.42 -18.60
CA ASN A 11 -3.92 17.49 -19.80
C ASN A 11 -3.98 16.12 -20.49
N ARG A 12 -4.73 16.03 -21.59
CA ARG A 12 -4.92 14.75 -22.32
C ARG A 12 -3.61 14.12 -22.82
N ARG A 13 -2.55 14.90 -23.07
CA ARG A 13 -1.28 14.43 -23.63
C ARG A 13 -0.34 13.89 -22.55
N ASN A 14 -0.28 14.54 -21.38
CA ASN A 14 0.70 14.23 -20.34
C ASN A 14 0.15 13.46 -19.13
N LYS A 15 -1.17 13.30 -18.95
CA LYS A 15 -1.72 12.52 -17.83
C LYS A 15 -1.36 11.04 -17.93
N SER A 16 -1.05 10.40 -16.81
CA SER A 16 -0.92 8.94 -16.71
C SER A 16 -2.20 8.29 -16.19
N ILE A 17 -2.33 6.98 -16.43
CA ILE A 17 -3.25 6.10 -15.74
C ILE A 17 -2.41 5.34 -14.73
N GLU A 18 -2.80 5.40 -13.46
CA GLU A 18 -2.01 4.81 -12.38
C GLU A 18 -2.81 3.74 -11.66
N HIS A 19 -2.25 2.54 -11.52
CA HIS A 19 -2.83 1.55 -10.62
C HIS A 19 -2.59 1.98 -9.17
N ILE A 20 -3.63 2.00 -8.33
CA ILE A 20 -3.51 2.40 -6.92
C ILE A 20 -2.51 1.49 -6.20
N ILE A 21 -2.74 0.19 -6.31
CA ILE A 21 -1.78 -0.87 -5.95
C ILE A 21 -1.15 -1.35 -7.26
N PRO A 22 0.17 -1.60 -7.35
CA PRO A 22 0.78 -2.06 -8.59
C PRO A 22 0.15 -3.33 -9.15
N ASN A 23 -0.02 -3.38 -10.47
CA ASN A 23 -0.53 -4.55 -11.18
C ASN A 23 0.27 -5.83 -10.84
N ALA A 24 1.61 -5.71 -10.73
CA ALA A 24 2.51 -6.83 -10.46
C ALA A 24 2.21 -7.59 -9.15
N ILE A 25 1.45 -6.98 -8.23
CA ILE A 25 1.04 -7.60 -6.98
C ILE A 25 -0.47 -7.81 -6.89
N GLY A 26 -1.23 -7.69 -7.99
CA GLY A 26 -2.68 -7.96 -8.04
C GLY A 26 -3.58 -6.73 -7.94
N GLY A 27 -3.02 -5.52 -8.07
CA GLY A 27 -3.80 -4.31 -8.10
C GLY A 27 -4.65 -4.16 -9.37
N LYS A 28 -5.94 -3.84 -9.20
CA LYS A 28 -6.92 -3.69 -10.29
C LYS A 28 -7.42 -2.26 -10.45
N ARG A 29 -7.65 -1.55 -9.35
CA ARG A 29 -8.16 -0.16 -9.37
C ARG A 29 -7.14 0.80 -9.97
N LYS A 30 -7.65 1.66 -10.86
CA LYS A 30 -6.89 2.70 -11.54
C LYS A 30 -7.40 4.07 -11.13
N ALA A 31 -6.50 5.04 -11.05
CA ALA A 31 -6.82 6.44 -10.91
C ALA A 31 -6.28 7.24 -12.09
N TYR A 32 -6.97 8.34 -12.37
CA TYR A 32 -6.63 9.29 -13.41
C TYR A 32 -6.31 10.63 -12.77
N ASN A 33 -5.56 11.46 -13.48
CA ASN A 33 -5.29 12.85 -13.08
C ASN A 33 -4.50 12.99 -11.76
N LEU A 34 -3.70 11.98 -11.37
CA LEU A 34 -2.83 12.04 -10.20
C LEU A 34 -1.40 12.46 -10.57
N LEU A 35 -0.83 11.80 -11.59
CA LEU A 35 0.54 11.98 -12.06
C LEU A 35 0.58 12.35 -13.54
N CYS A 36 1.66 13.02 -13.94
CA CYS A 36 2.06 13.07 -15.34
C CYS A 36 2.84 11.79 -15.71
N LYS A 37 2.88 11.46 -16.99
CA LYS A 37 3.60 10.29 -17.53
C LYS A 37 5.04 10.21 -17.04
N THR A 38 5.78 11.32 -17.10
CA THR A 38 7.18 11.38 -16.65
C THR A 38 7.35 10.99 -15.17
N CYS A 39 6.55 11.56 -14.26
CA CYS A 39 6.64 11.18 -12.85
C CYS A 39 6.18 9.74 -12.60
N ASN A 40 5.15 9.29 -13.33
CA ASN A 40 4.65 7.92 -13.24
C ASN A 40 5.71 6.91 -13.65
N GLU A 41 6.39 7.15 -14.77
CA GLU A 41 7.47 6.32 -15.30
C GLU A 41 8.69 6.35 -14.38
N ALA A 42 9.04 7.52 -13.83
CA ALA A 42 10.14 7.64 -12.87
C ALA A 42 9.87 6.83 -11.58
N PHE A 43 8.67 6.89 -11.01
CA PHE A 43 8.30 6.03 -9.87
C PHE A 43 8.26 4.55 -10.27
N GLY A 44 7.77 4.26 -11.48
CA GLY A 44 7.77 2.94 -12.10
C GLY A 44 9.15 2.30 -12.18
N GLN A 45 10.18 3.08 -12.54
CA GLN A 45 11.57 2.63 -12.66
C GLN A 45 12.33 2.61 -11.32
N THR A 46 11.78 3.24 -10.28
CA THR A 46 12.44 3.39 -8.98
C THR A 46 11.68 2.65 -7.88
N ILE A 47 10.79 3.33 -7.16
CA ILE A 47 10.15 2.82 -5.95
C ILE A 47 9.16 1.68 -6.25
N ASP A 48 8.39 1.77 -7.33
CA ASP A 48 7.42 0.72 -7.68
C ASP A 48 8.13 -0.55 -8.14
N ASN A 49 9.24 -0.41 -8.87
CA ASN A 49 10.06 -1.56 -9.28
C ASN A 49 10.63 -2.31 -8.06
N VAL A 50 11.07 -1.58 -7.03
CA VAL A 50 11.54 -2.20 -5.77
C VAL A 50 10.42 -2.98 -5.09
N LEU A 51 9.22 -2.39 -4.97
CA LEU A 51 8.07 -3.08 -4.38
C LEU A 51 7.66 -4.32 -5.21
N ALA A 52 7.63 -4.19 -6.54
CA ALA A 52 7.29 -5.27 -7.46
C ALA A 52 8.32 -6.41 -7.41
N ALA A 53 9.61 -6.10 -7.33
CA ALA A 53 10.66 -7.11 -7.19
C ALA A 53 10.53 -7.90 -5.89
N GLN A 54 10.19 -7.24 -4.78
CA GLN A 54 10.08 -7.89 -3.47
C GLN A 54 8.78 -8.70 -3.30
N LEU A 55 7.65 -8.17 -3.79
CA LEU A 55 6.33 -8.76 -3.52
C LEU A 55 5.72 -9.49 -4.73
N GLY A 56 6.17 -9.21 -5.96
CA GLY A 56 5.63 -9.80 -7.18
C GLY A 56 5.75 -11.32 -7.22
N ARG A 57 6.78 -11.89 -6.58
CA ARG A 57 6.95 -13.34 -6.44
C ARG A 57 5.76 -14.02 -5.75
N PHE A 58 5.11 -13.35 -4.79
CA PHE A 58 3.95 -13.92 -4.12
C PHE A 58 2.75 -13.95 -5.07
N GLY A 59 2.60 -12.93 -5.91
CA GLY A 59 1.59 -12.93 -6.97
C GLY A 59 1.80 -14.07 -7.96
N TYR A 60 3.04 -14.30 -8.40
CA TYR A 60 3.41 -15.45 -9.24
C TYR A 60 3.06 -16.78 -8.56
N LEU A 61 3.55 -17.00 -7.33
CA LEU A 61 3.37 -18.26 -6.61
C LEU A 61 1.91 -18.54 -6.21
N LEU A 62 1.12 -17.49 -6.03
CA LEU A 62 -0.32 -17.61 -5.83
C LEU A 62 -1.10 -17.69 -7.15
N ASN A 63 -0.45 -17.57 -8.31
CA ASN A 63 -1.09 -17.49 -9.62
C ASN A 63 -2.27 -16.51 -9.62
N ILE A 64 -2.06 -15.29 -9.11
CA ILE A 64 -3.13 -14.28 -9.02
C ILE A 64 -3.48 -13.73 -10.40
N PRO A 65 -4.75 -13.42 -10.69
CA PRO A 65 -5.12 -12.70 -11.91
C PRO A 65 -4.55 -11.28 -11.92
N LEU A 66 -3.91 -10.90 -13.03
CA LEU A 66 -3.41 -9.55 -13.27
C LEU A 66 -4.45 -8.71 -14.03
N ASP A 67 -4.42 -7.39 -13.87
CA ASP A 67 -5.24 -6.47 -14.68
C ASP A 67 -4.78 -6.43 -16.13
N ARG A 68 -3.46 -6.53 -16.35
CA ARG A 68 -2.84 -6.60 -17.67
C ARG A 68 -1.64 -7.54 -17.66
N GLY A 69 -1.39 -8.18 -18.81
CA GLY A 69 -0.32 -9.15 -18.99
C GLY A 69 -0.54 -10.45 -18.23
N THR A 70 0.48 -11.30 -18.24
CA THR A 70 0.52 -12.54 -17.47
C THR A 70 1.76 -12.53 -16.58
N HIS A 71 1.77 -13.40 -15.56
CA HIS A 71 3.01 -13.67 -14.83
C HIS A 71 4.09 -14.20 -15.80
N PRO A 72 5.38 -13.95 -15.51
CA PRO A 72 6.48 -14.51 -16.30
C PRO A 72 6.41 -16.04 -16.31
N ALA A 73 6.99 -16.69 -17.34
CA ALA A 73 7.00 -18.15 -17.45
C ALA A 73 7.86 -18.83 -16.39
N THR A 74 8.82 -18.09 -15.81
CA THR A 74 9.67 -18.54 -14.72
C THR A 74 9.49 -17.62 -13.51
N ALA A 75 9.56 -18.21 -12.32
CA ALA A 75 9.54 -17.43 -11.08
C ALA A 75 10.67 -16.39 -11.11
N PRO A 76 10.42 -15.14 -10.64
CA PRO A 76 11.47 -14.14 -10.53
C PRO A 76 12.67 -14.70 -9.76
N THR A 77 13.86 -14.67 -10.36
CA THR A 77 15.12 -15.11 -9.73
C THR A 77 15.38 -14.25 -8.49
N GLN A 78 15.58 -14.91 -7.35
CA GLN A 78 15.59 -14.35 -6.00
C GLN A 78 16.45 -13.09 -5.83
N THR A 79 15.95 -12.12 -5.07
CA THR A 79 16.65 -11.67 -3.86
C THR A 79 16.02 -12.39 -2.66
N PRO A 80 16.81 -12.90 -1.70
CA PRO A 80 16.25 -13.45 -0.48
C PRO A 80 15.69 -12.29 0.37
N TRP A 81 14.50 -12.52 0.90
CA TRP A 81 13.72 -11.63 1.78
C TRP A 81 13.12 -10.37 1.12
N VAL A 82 11.89 -10.02 1.52
CA VAL A 82 11.46 -8.61 1.50
C VAL A 82 12.57 -7.86 2.22
N ASN A 83 13.15 -6.79 1.67
CA ASN A 83 14.10 -5.98 2.40
C ASN A 83 13.34 -4.78 2.98
N PRO A 84 12.74 -4.91 4.18
CA PRO A 84 12.04 -3.82 4.85
C PRO A 84 13.02 -2.77 5.39
N THR A 85 14.32 -2.82 5.07
CA THR A 85 15.22 -1.69 5.34
C THR A 85 15.41 -0.82 4.11
N HIS A 86 14.97 -1.26 2.93
CA HIS A 86 15.13 -0.52 1.68
C HIS A 86 14.18 0.70 1.64
N PRO A 87 14.65 1.96 1.64
CA PRO A 87 13.77 3.13 1.77
C PRO A 87 12.72 3.25 0.65
N ALA A 88 13.09 2.86 -0.58
CA ALA A 88 12.19 2.83 -1.73
C ALA A 88 10.94 1.94 -1.51
N TYR A 89 11.06 0.88 -0.71
CA TYR A 89 9.95 -0.02 -0.39
C TYR A 89 8.83 0.71 0.35
N TYR A 90 9.16 1.42 1.44
CA TYR A 90 8.20 2.24 2.18
C TYR A 90 7.66 3.40 1.35
N ARG A 91 8.51 4.01 0.51
CA ARG A 91 8.07 5.08 -0.40
C ARG A 91 7.01 4.59 -1.39
N ALA A 92 7.14 3.37 -1.90
CA ALA A 92 6.14 2.76 -2.77
C ALA A 92 4.83 2.47 -2.02
N ILE A 93 4.89 1.95 -0.79
CA ILE A 93 3.70 1.72 0.04
C ILE A 93 3.00 3.04 0.38
N ALA A 94 3.76 4.08 0.76
CA ALA A 94 3.22 5.42 0.99
C ALA A 94 2.58 6.01 -0.27
N LYS A 95 3.14 5.74 -1.46
CA LYS A 95 2.58 6.12 -2.75
C LYS A 95 1.23 5.43 -3.02
N ILE A 96 1.07 4.16 -2.67
CA ILE A 96 -0.21 3.45 -2.77
C ILE A 96 -1.29 4.19 -1.94
N CYS A 97 -0.98 4.47 -0.67
CA CYS A 97 -1.89 5.19 0.22
C CYS A 97 -2.23 6.60 -0.30
N LEU A 98 -1.22 7.35 -0.75
CA LEU A 98 -1.38 8.68 -1.33
C LEU A 98 -2.26 8.66 -2.57
N ASN A 99 -2.02 7.70 -3.47
CA ASN A 99 -2.83 7.53 -4.67
C ASN A 99 -4.28 7.21 -4.31
N TYR A 100 -4.52 6.32 -3.35
CA TYR A 100 -5.87 5.97 -2.91
C TYR A 100 -6.60 7.18 -2.34
N TYR A 101 -5.98 7.91 -1.41
CA TYR A 101 -6.53 9.14 -0.83
C TYR A 101 -6.88 10.17 -1.90
N LEU A 102 -5.95 10.48 -2.82
CA LEU A 102 -6.20 11.45 -3.88
C LEU A 102 -7.24 10.97 -4.90
N SER A 103 -7.34 9.66 -5.15
CA SER A 103 -8.34 9.10 -6.07
C SER A 103 -9.78 9.26 -5.58
N LYS A 104 -9.97 9.42 -4.26
CA LYS A 104 -11.26 9.72 -3.63
C LYS A 104 -11.66 11.19 -3.76
N GLY A 105 -10.77 12.06 -4.23
CA GLY A 105 -11.02 13.50 -4.36
C GLY A 105 -10.80 14.28 -3.07
N TYR A 106 -10.17 13.69 -2.06
CA TYR A 106 -9.93 14.36 -0.78
C TYR A 106 -8.92 15.53 -0.87
N PRO A 107 -8.98 16.51 0.05
CA PRO A 107 -8.15 17.71 0.00
C PRO A 107 -6.64 17.42 0.03
N ARG A 108 -5.90 18.08 -0.88
CA ARG A 108 -4.45 17.88 -1.05
C ARG A 108 -3.59 18.46 0.06
N GLN A 109 -4.13 19.40 0.85
CA GLN A 109 -3.38 20.10 1.90
C GLN A 109 -2.78 19.16 2.96
N TYR A 110 -3.39 17.99 3.17
CA TYR A 110 -2.91 16.98 4.11
C TYR A 110 -1.89 15.99 3.51
N CYS A 111 -1.50 16.16 2.24
CA CYS A 111 -0.62 15.21 1.55
C CYS A 111 0.85 15.64 1.52
N GLU A 112 1.21 16.84 1.99
CA GLU A 112 2.54 17.41 1.78
C GLU A 112 3.67 16.53 2.34
N GLN A 113 3.52 16.02 3.57
CA GLN A 113 4.52 15.15 4.19
C GLN A 113 4.67 13.82 3.46
N VAL A 114 3.55 13.16 3.14
CA VAL A 114 3.55 11.88 2.41
C VAL A 114 4.10 12.06 1.00
N LYS A 115 3.75 13.15 0.31
CA LYS A 115 4.30 13.51 -1.01
C LYS A 115 5.81 13.66 -0.95
N ALA A 116 6.33 14.43 0.02
CA ALA A 116 7.77 14.63 0.18
C ALA A 116 8.50 13.31 0.47
N PHE A 117 7.91 12.45 1.31
CA PHE A 117 8.44 11.11 1.58
C PHE A 117 8.47 10.24 0.31
N VAL A 118 7.37 10.17 -0.45
CA VAL A 118 7.29 9.45 -1.73
C VAL A 118 8.37 9.93 -2.71
N LYS A 119 8.64 11.24 -2.77
CA LYS A 119 9.69 11.82 -3.61
C LYS A 119 11.11 11.57 -3.10
N GLY A 120 11.27 11.13 -1.86
CA GLY A 120 12.58 10.97 -1.22
C GLY A 120 13.18 12.29 -0.71
N GLU A 121 12.36 13.32 -0.56
CA GLU A 121 12.74 14.66 -0.10
C GLU A 121 12.58 14.82 1.42
N HIS A 122 12.09 13.79 2.11
CA HIS A 122 11.80 13.82 3.54
C HIS A 122 12.49 12.65 4.23
N THR A 123 13.19 12.94 5.33
CA THR A 123 13.95 11.93 6.09
C THR A 123 13.14 11.32 7.23
N LYS A 124 12.10 11.99 7.74
CA LYS A 124 11.28 11.39 8.81
C LYS A 124 10.32 10.36 8.20
N PRO A 125 10.22 9.16 8.80
CA PRO A 125 9.28 8.15 8.35
C PRO A 125 7.84 8.64 8.55
N VAL A 126 7.01 8.37 7.56
CA VAL A 126 5.54 8.52 7.66
C VAL A 126 4.84 7.17 7.68
N ALA A 127 5.57 6.09 7.38
CA ALA A 127 5.07 4.73 7.28
C ALA A 127 5.67 3.89 8.42
N PHE A 128 4.81 3.22 9.18
CA PHE A 128 5.15 2.44 10.36
C PHE A 128 4.45 1.10 10.31
N TYR A 129 5.13 0.03 10.71
CA TYR A 129 4.47 -1.26 10.87
C TYR A 129 3.42 -1.19 11.98
N TYR A 130 2.26 -1.80 11.74
CA TYR A 130 1.16 -1.81 12.70
C TYR A 130 0.33 -3.08 12.52
N PHE A 131 0.23 -3.89 13.57
CA PHE A 131 -0.38 -5.23 13.54
C PHE A 131 -1.57 -5.34 14.51
N PRO A 132 -2.76 -4.81 14.15
CA PRO A 132 -3.92 -4.85 15.03
C PRO A 132 -4.35 -6.29 15.34
N ASP A 133 -4.64 -6.59 16.61
CA ASP A 133 -5.00 -7.94 17.07
C ASP A 133 -6.37 -8.40 16.60
N HIS A 134 -7.30 -7.46 16.40
CA HIS A 134 -8.68 -7.74 16.02
C HIS A 134 -8.91 -7.81 14.51
N ILE A 135 -7.87 -7.63 13.69
CA ILE A 135 -7.96 -7.74 12.23
C ILE A 135 -7.23 -8.99 11.79
N VAL A 136 -7.99 -10.10 11.77
CA VAL A 136 -7.49 -11.42 11.43
C VAL A 136 -8.14 -11.84 10.10
N PRO A 137 -7.34 -12.13 9.06
CA PRO A 137 -7.86 -12.64 7.79
C PRO A 137 -8.40 -14.06 7.97
N GLU A 138 -9.36 -14.46 7.13
CA GLU A 138 -9.84 -15.85 7.09
C GLU A 138 -8.70 -16.80 6.72
N THR A 139 -8.74 -18.08 7.09
CA THR A 139 -7.59 -19.01 6.98
C THR A 139 -6.90 -19.01 5.61
N GLU A 140 -7.64 -19.14 4.51
CA GLU A 140 -7.10 -19.18 3.14
C GLU A 140 -7.13 -17.81 2.43
N GLU A 141 -7.57 -16.75 3.10
CA GLU A 141 -7.69 -15.42 2.49
C GLU A 141 -6.33 -14.82 2.17
N VAL A 142 -6.21 -14.26 0.96
CA VAL A 142 -5.09 -13.39 0.61
C VAL A 142 -5.66 -12.14 -0.02
N SER A 143 -5.66 -11.05 0.74
CA SER A 143 -6.26 -9.79 0.36
C SER A 143 -5.28 -8.62 0.44
N HIS A 144 -5.54 -7.61 -0.37
CA HIS A 144 -5.02 -6.26 -0.15
C HIS A 144 -6.09 -5.40 0.48
N ILE A 145 -5.71 -4.58 1.46
CA ILE A 145 -6.61 -3.67 2.17
C ILE A 145 -5.98 -2.28 2.18
N ILE A 146 -6.77 -1.25 1.92
CA ILE A 146 -6.41 0.15 2.20
C ILE A 146 -7.59 0.78 2.93
N HIS A 147 -7.38 1.20 4.16
CA HIS A 147 -8.37 1.88 4.98
C HIS A 147 -7.89 3.30 5.25
N LEU A 148 -8.70 4.30 4.89
CA LEU A 148 -8.44 5.70 5.22
C LEU A 148 -9.27 6.07 6.44
N HIS A 149 -8.61 6.65 7.43
CA HIS A 149 -9.22 7.16 8.63
C HIS A 149 -8.81 8.61 8.86
N GLY A 150 -9.77 9.52 8.83
CA GLY A 150 -9.61 10.93 9.14
C GLY A 150 -10.63 11.31 10.21
N ASN A 151 -10.19 11.92 11.29
CA ASN A 151 -11.06 12.30 12.40
C ASN A 151 -10.72 13.71 12.85
N ASN A 152 -11.67 14.63 12.71
CA ASN A 152 -11.44 16.04 13.04
C ASN A 152 -11.33 16.30 14.54
N LYS A 153 -11.98 15.49 15.37
CA LYS A 153 -11.95 15.64 16.84
C LYS A 153 -10.60 15.26 17.41
N THR A 154 -10.00 14.19 16.90
CA THR A 154 -8.66 13.75 17.33
C THR A 154 -7.54 14.41 16.54
N GLY A 155 -7.86 15.04 15.41
CA GLY A 155 -6.92 15.76 14.57
C GLY A 155 -6.02 14.86 13.74
N VAL A 156 -6.38 13.59 13.51
CA VAL A 156 -5.53 12.63 12.80
C VAL A 156 -6.10 12.28 11.43
N LEU A 157 -5.20 12.10 10.47
CA LEU A 157 -5.47 11.48 9.18
C LEU A 157 -4.37 10.48 8.88
N TYR A 158 -4.74 9.23 8.66
CA TYR A 158 -3.83 8.16 8.30
C TYR A 158 -4.47 7.15 7.35
N ALA A 159 -3.63 6.36 6.70
CA ALA A 159 -4.04 5.18 5.95
C ALA A 159 -3.48 3.93 6.63
N TYR A 160 -4.32 2.95 6.91
CA TYR A 160 -3.87 1.59 7.21
C TYR A 160 -3.85 0.78 5.92
N ILE A 161 -2.77 0.05 5.67
CA ILE A 161 -2.60 -0.76 4.46
C ILE A 161 -2.18 -2.18 4.80
N GLU A 162 -2.83 -3.15 4.16
CA GLU A 162 -2.39 -4.54 4.11
C GLU A 162 -2.04 -4.93 2.69
N LEU A 163 -0.86 -5.55 2.49
CA LEU A 163 -0.52 -6.23 1.24
C LEU A 163 -0.39 -7.73 1.49
N PHE A 164 -1.17 -8.53 0.76
CA PHE A 164 -1.31 -9.99 0.89
C PHE A 164 -1.69 -10.45 2.33
N ASN A 165 -2.38 -9.60 3.10
CA ASN A 165 -2.56 -9.71 4.55
C ASN A 165 -1.27 -10.00 5.34
N MET A 166 -0.12 -9.68 4.75
CA MET A 166 1.21 -10.06 5.21
C MET A 166 2.01 -8.85 5.67
N GLN A 167 2.02 -7.80 4.85
CA GLN A 167 2.60 -6.50 5.21
C GLN A 167 1.49 -5.62 5.76
N GLN A 168 1.62 -5.14 6.99
CA GLN A 168 0.63 -4.27 7.63
C GLN A 168 1.29 -2.99 8.12
N LEU A 169 0.90 -1.84 7.56
CA LEU A 169 1.48 -0.55 7.89
C LEU A 169 0.41 0.51 8.10
N VAL A 170 0.74 1.51 8.90
CA VAL A 170 0.05 2.80 8.97
C VAL A 170 0.91 3.84 8.26
N VAL A 171 0.30 4.64 7.39
CA VAL A 171 0.88 5.81 6.74
C VAL A 171 0.19 7.06 7.27
N ILE A 172 0.91 7.88 8.03
CA ILE A 172 0.39 9.10 8.64
C ILE A 172 0.42 10.23 7.61
N PHE A 173 -0.73 10.84 7.36
CA PHE A 173 -0.87 12.01 6.47
C PHE A 173 -0.79 13.32 7.26
N SER A 174 -1.55 13.40 8.36
CA SER A 174 -1.62 14.60 9.18
C SER A 174 -1.90 14.26 10.64
N MET A 175 -1.22 14.99 11.53
CA MET A 175 -1.53 15.06 12.96
C MET A 175 -2.22 16.38 13.33
N ALA A 176 -2.66 17.14 12.33
CA ALA A 176 -3.45 18.37 12.45
C ALA A 176 -4.55 18.35 11.37
N TYR A 177 -5.33 17.27 11.36
CA TYR A 177 -6.44 17.08 10.43
C TYR A 177 -7.68 17.83 10.91
N GLU A 178 -8.24 18.66 10.04
CA GLU A 178 -9.39 19.52 10.33
C GLU A 178 -10.50 19.35 9.27
N GLY A 179 -10.37 18.34 8.41
CA GLY A 179 -11.34 18.07 7.34
C GLY A 179 -12.56 17.30 7.84
N GLU A 180 -13.43 16.89 6.93
CA GLU A 180 -14.57 16.01 7.26
C GLU A 180 -14.09 14.63 7.72
N ASP A 181 -14.87 13.94 8.55
CA ASP A 181 -14.51 12.58 8.96
C ASP A 181 -14.43 11.65 7.73
N ILE A 182 -13.35 10.87 7.66
CA ILE A 182 -13.09 9.90 6.59
C ILE A 182 -13.05 8.53 7.26
N ASP A 183 -13.87 7.59 6.78
CA ASP A 183 -13.81 6.19 7.19
C ASP A 183 -14.17 5.31 5.99
N VAL A 184 -13.17 5.03 5.14
CA VAL A 184 -13.40 4.32 3.88
C VAL A 184 -12.37 3.22 3.66
N THR A 185 -12.86 2.03 3.31
CA THR A 185 -12.03 0.85 3.08
C THR A 185 -12.14 0.39 1.64
N TYR A 186 -11.00 0.09 1.04
CA TYR A 186 -10.89 -0.73 -0.16
C TYR A 186 -10.31 -2.09 0.24
N CYS A 187 -10.96 -3.18 -0.17
CA CYS A 187 -10.47 -4.53 0.03
C CYS A 187 -10.63 -5.35 -1.25
N ARG A 188 -9.62 -6.14 -1.56
CA ARG A 188 -9.60 -7.04 -2.72
C ARG A 188 -8.95 -8.35 -2.36
N ASP A 189 -9.69 -9.44 -2.55
CA ASP A 189 -9.14 -10.78 -2.54
C ASP A 189 -8.32 -10.95 -3.83
N VAL A 190 -7.01 -11.10 -3.69
CA VAL A 190 -6.11 -11.18 -4.84
C VAL A 190 -6.08 -12.55 -5.46
N VAL A 191 -6.46 -13.60 -4.74
CA VAL A 191 -6.52 -14.97 -5.26
C VAL A 191 -7.78 -15.15 -6.11
N LYS A 192 -8.94 -14.71 -5.61
CA LYS A 192 -10.21 -14.74 -6.34
C LYS A 192 -10.30 -13.64 -7.40
N GLY A 193 -9.53 -12.57 -7.24
CA GLY A 193 -9.53 -11.45 -8.17
C GLY A 193 -10.76 -10.56 -8.08
N GLU A 194 -11.40 -10.49 -6.91
CA GLU A 194 -12.65 -9.76 -6.67
C GLU A 194 -12.49 -8.73 -5.54
N GLU A 195 -13.24 -7.63 -5.65
CA GLU A 195 -13.35 -6.67 -4.55
C GLU A 195 -14.40 -7.17 -3.55
N ARG A 196 -14.13 -6.96 -2.26
CA ARG A 196 -15.05 -7.35 -1.19
C ARG A 196 -15.23 -6.22 -0.19
N THR A 197 -16.34 -6.24 0.53
CA THR A 197 -16.54 -5.37 1.68
C THR A 197 -15.66 -5.86 2.83
N ALA A 198 -14.90 -4.96 3.44
CA ALA A 198 -14.17 -5.21 4.67
C ALA A 198 -14.45 -4.10 5.68
N SER A 199 -14.87 -4.49 6.87
CA SER A 199 -15.13 -3.58 7.99
C SER A 199 -13.87 -3.49 8.85
N ILE A 200 -13.00 -2.54 8.51
CA ILE A 200 -11.84 -2.22 9.32
C ILE A 200 -12.27 -1.22 10.38
N ARG A 201 -12.17 -1.62 11.66
CA ARG A 201 -12.44 -0.74 12.80
C ARG A 201 -11.11 -0.32 13.40
N LEU A 202 -10.57 0.78 12.93
CA LEU A 202 -9.34 1.37 13.46
C LEU A 202 -9.59 2.84 13.79
N GLY A 203 -9.37 3.20 15.05
CA GLY A 203 -9.51 4.56 15.56
C GLY A 203 -8.28 4.96 16.35
N LEU A 204 -7.11 4.90 15.71
CA LEU A 204 -5.84 5.22 16.36
C LEU A 204 -5.85 6.67 16.83
N THR A 205 -5.55 6.87 18.11
CA THR A 205 -5.42 8.21 18.69
C THR A 205 -4.10 8.84 18.27
N ARG A 206 -4.01 10.16 18.44
CA ARG A 206 -2.75 10.91 18.29
C ARG A 206 -1.61 10.29 19.08
N GLN A 207 -1.85 9.99 20.35
CA GLN A 207 -0.85 9.39 21.24
C GLN A 207 -0.39 8.02 20.74
N GLN A 208 -1.31 7.19 20.25
CA GLN A 208 -0.97 5.88 19.68
C GLN A 208 -0.09 6.02 18.44
N LEU A 209 -0.45 6.92 17.52
CA LEU A 209 0.32 7.19 16.30
C LEU A 209 1.72 7.74 16.61
N GLU A 210 1.85 8.65 17.57
CA GLU A 210 3.14 9.21 18.02
C GLU A 210 4.03 8.15 18.71
N SER A 211 3.42 7.14 19.31
CA SER A 211 4.12 6.04 19.99
C SER A 211 4.48 4.85 19.10
N LEU A 212 4.16 4.89 17.80
CA LEU A 212 4.44 3.77 16.89
C LEU A 212 5.96 3.51 16.82
N PRO A 213 6.42 2.28 17.12
CA PRO A 213 7.84 1.98 17.13
C PRO A 213 8.38 1.86 15.69
N SER A 214 9.64 2.25 15.50
CA SER A 214 10.37 1.98 14.25
C SER A 214 10.74 0.50 14.10
N SER A 215 11.03 -0.17 15.23
CA SER A 215 11.16 -1.64 15.32
C SER A 215 10.89 -2.13 16.75
N SER A 216 10.45 -3.39 16.88
CA SER A 216 10.40 -4.11 18.15
C SER A 216 10.39 -5.63 17.91
N THR A 217 10.79 -6.43 18.88
CA THR A 217 10.74 -7.90 18.79
C THR A 217 9.32 -8.41 18.51
N ALA A 218 8.31 -7.85 19.19
CA ALA A 218 6.91 -8.21 18.95
C ALA A 218 6.47 -7.90 17.51
N MET A 219 6.95 -6.80 16.93
CA MET A 219 6.68 -6.43 15.54
C MET A 219 7.30 -7.45 14.56
N GLU A 220 8.54 -7.87 14.79
CA GLU A 220 9.26 -8.86 13.99
C GLU A 220 8.60 -10.25 14.07
N GLU A 221 8.15 -10.66 15.26
CA GLU A 221 7.38 -11.89 15.47
C GLU A 221 6.07 -11.88 14.69
N ARG A 222 5.30 -10.78 14.78
CA ARG A 222 4.02 -10.62 14.06
C ARG A 222 4.22 -10.63 12.54
N MET A 223 5.25 -9.95 12.05
CA MET A 223 5.62 -9.99 10.63
C MET A 223 5.98 -11.42 10.19
N SER A 224 6.75 -12.15 11.02
CA SER A 224 7.15 -13.52 10.74
C SER A 224 5.96 -14.49 10.68
N LEU A 225 5.03 -14.40 11.62
CA LEU A 225 3.80 -15.21 11.63
C LEU A 225 2.96 -14.99 10.37
N ARG A 226 2.79 -13.73 9.98
CA ARG A 226 2.04 -13.32 8.78
C ARG A 226 2.71 -13.81 7.50
N TYR A 227 4.04 -13.73 7.44
CA TYR A 227 4.82 -14.28 6.33
C TYR A 227 4.70 -15.81 6.24
N GLN A 228 4.84 -16.52 7.36
CA GLN A 228 4.69 -17.99 7.39
C GLN A 228 3.29 -18.43 6.94
N ARG A 229 2.24 -17.74 7.40
CA ARG A 229 0.87 -17.99 6.93
C ARG A 229 0.75 -17.89 5.41
N LEU A 230 1.30 -16.83 4.82
CA LEU A 230 1.29 -16.65 3.36
C LEU A 230 2.04 -17.79 2.65
N LEU A 231 3.19 -18.22 3.18
CA LEU A 231 3.94 -19.35 2.64
C LEU A 231 3.17 -20.67 2.72
N THR A 232 2.44 -20.92 3.81
CA THR A 232 1.57 -22.10 3.93
C THR A 232 0.48 -22.11 2.85
N ILE A 233 -0.21 -20.99 2.65
CA ILE A 233 -1.24 -20.87 1.59
C ILE A 233 -0.62 -21.09 0.19
N ILE A 234 0.56 -20.53 -0.05
CA ILE A 234 1.30 -20.75 -1.31
C ILE A 234 1.62 -22.24 -1.51
N ALA A 235 2.18 -22.90 -0.49
CA ALA A 235 2.53 -24.31 -0.57
C ALA A 235 1.30 -25.19 -0.83
N ASP A 236 0.18 -24.90 -0.19
CA ASP A 236 -1.08 -25.62 -0.40
C ASP A 236 -1.60 -25.42 -1.82
N LYS A 237 -1.57 -24.20 -2.33
CA LYS A 237 -2.02 -23.90 -3.70
C LYS A 237 -1.13 -24.55 -4.76
N GLN A 238 0.18 -24.57 -4.54
CA GLN A 238 1.14 -25.21 -5.46
C GLN A 238 1.04 -26.75 -5.43
N ARG A 239 0.54 -27.36 -4.35
CA ARG A 239 0.25 -28.82 -4.31
C ARG A 239 -1.05 -29.20 -5.00
N ARG A 240 -2.00 -28.27 -5.13
CA ARG A 240 -3.33 -28.50 -5.76
C ARG A 240 -3.34 -28.25 -7.27
N ASN A 241 -2.30 -27.59 -7.82
CA ASN A 241 -2.12 -27.33 -9.26
C ASN A 241 -1.18 -28.37 -9.89
#